data_AF-A0A928K8B2-F1
#
_entry.id   AF-A0A928K8B2-F1
#
_cell.length_a   1.000
_cell.length_b   1.000
_cell.length_c   1.000
_cell.angle_alpha   90.00
_cell.angle_beta   90.00
_cell.angle_gamma   90.00
#
_symmetry.space_group_name_H-M   'P 1'
#
loop_
_entity.id
_entity.type
_entity.pdbx_description
1 polymer ?
#
loop_
_entity_poly.entity_id
_entity_poly.type
_entity_poly.pdbx_seq_one_letter_code
_entity_poly.pdbx_strand_id
1 'polypeptide(L)'
;MSTLPGVSGLIKKLRANSELWTLLQYLLITGVTTGIGLALRYLVRGLGDNVGYTVYYVSSVVLFYLWKWAISENKDNSTFLPRFLKYCALNVVSVIAGNLLLSLLLSWGLHPELAFWLTCPFTFLINYLGGRLVVFKDFDDQSAAKNQEQNPEGDQSDGGKEQS
;
A
#
# COMPACT_ATOMS: atom_id res chain seq x y z
N MET A 1 -12.26 -18.05 -22.03
CA MET A 1 -11.38 -16.87 -21.96
C MET A 1 -10.01 -17.32 -21.49
N SER A 2 -9.10 -17.52 -22.45
CA SER A 2 -7.73 -17.98 -22.21
C SER A 2 -6.88 -16.80 -21.72
N THR A 3 -6.54 -16.80 -20.43
CA THR A 3 -5.52 -15.89 -19.88
C THR A 3 -4.17 -16.24 -20.50
N LEU A 4 -3.49 -15.25 -21.07
CA LEU A 4 -2.15 -15.35 -21.65
C LEU A 4 -1.21 -16.16 -20.73
N PRO A 5 -0.60 -17.26 -21.21
CA PRO A 5 0.16 -18.19 -20.37
C PRO A 5 1.38 -17.55 -19.67
N GLY A 6 1.88 -16.42 -20.16
CA GLY A 6 2.96 -15.66 -19.50
C GLY A 6 2.54 -14.87 -18.26
N VAL A 7 1.31 -14.37 -18.21
CA VAL A 7 0.83 -13.50 -17.10
C VAL A 7 0.49 -14.35 -15.87
N SER A 8 -0.11 -15.52 -16.08
CA SER A 8 -0.45 -16.45 -14.99
C SER A 8 0.81 -16.99 -14.29
N GLY A 9 1.87 -17.29 -15.06
CA GLY A 9 3.18 -17.69 -14.50
C GLY A 9 3.88 -16.57 -13.73
N LEU A 10 3.80 -15.33 -14.22
CA LEU A 10 4.37 -14.16 -13.54
C LEU A 10 3.62 -13.86 -12.23
N ILE A 11 2.29 -13.93 -12.24
CA ILE A 11 1.45 -13.75 -11.04
C ILE A 11 1.76 -14.84 -10.00
N LYS A 12 1.95 -16.10 -10.42
CA LYS A 12 2.37 -17.17 -9.50
C LYS A 12 3.75 -16.90 -8.88
N LYS A 13 4.74 -16.49 -9.68
CA LYS A 13 6.08 -16.12 -9.17
C LYS A 13 6.06 -14.88 -8.26
N LEU A 14 5.23 -13.89 -8.59
CA LEU A 14 5.05 -12.70 -7.76
C LEU A 14 4.35 -13.06 -6.44
N ARG A 15 3.32 -13.90 -6.46
CA ARG A 15 2.63 -14.39 -5.26
C ARG A 15 3.57 -15.23 -4.36
N ALA A 16 4.57 -15.90 -4.93
CA ALA A 16 5.60 -16.61 -4.17
C ALA A 16 6.52 -15.66 -3.38
N ASN A 17 6.71 -14.41 -3.83
CA ASN A 17 7.34 -13.35 -3.05
C ASN A 17 6.27 -12.49 -2.36
N SER A 18 5.83 -12.93 -1.18
CA SER A 18 4.76 -12.28 -0.40
C SER A 18 4.96 -10.76 -0.23
N GLU A 19 6.20 -10.33 -0.01
CA GLU A 19 6.60 -8.90 0.07
C GLU A 19 6.30 -8.11 -1.20
N LEU A 20 6.81 -8.59 -2.34
CA LEU A 20 6.71 -7.91 -3.62
C LEU A 20 5.25 -7.85 -4.09
N TRP A 21 4.49 -8.92 -3.84
CA TRP A 21 3.06 -8.95 -4.13
C TRP A 21 2.29 -7.93 -3.28
N THR A 22 2.55 -7.86 -1.97
CA THR A 22 1.91 -6.88 -1.09
C THR A 22 2.27 -5.45 -1.48
N LEU A 23 3.52 -5.19 -1.86
CA LEU A 23 3.97 -3.89 -2.37
C LEU A 23 3.24 -3.51 -3.67
N LEU A 24 3.13 -4.42 -4.63
CA LEU A 24 2.43 -4.19 -5.89
C LEU A 24 0.95 -3.92 -5.68
N GLN A 25 0.29 -4.69 -4.80
CA GLN A 25 -1.10 -4.42 -4.41
C GLN A 25 -1.24 -3.04 -3.78
N TYR A 26 -0.32 -2.67 -2.87
CA TYR A 26 -0.33 -1.37 -2.22
C TYR A 26 -0.20 -0.24 -3.26
N LEU A 27 0.71 -0.38 -4.21
CA LEU A 27 0.95 0.60 -5.27
C LEU A 27 -0.26 0.73 -6.20
N LEU A 28 -0.87 -0.40 -6.58
CA LEU A 28 -2.07 -0.43 -7.42
C LEU A 28 -3.26 0.27 -6.74
N ILE A 29 -3.55 -0.10 -5.48
CA ILE A 29 -4.64 0.51 -4.72
C ILE A 29 -4.38 2.00 -4.52
N THR A 30 -3.14 2.39 -4.22
CA THR A 30 -2.75 3.80 -4.10
C THR A 30 -3.00 4.56 -5.41
N GLY A 31 -2.61 4.00 -6.55
CA GLY A 31 -2.83 4.62 -7.86
C GLY A 31 -4.32 4.82 -8.18
N VAL A 32 -5.15 3.78 -7.98
CA VAL A 32 -6.59 3.85 -8.23
C VAL A 32 -7.27 4.86 -7.31
N THR A 33 -6.97 4.83 -6.01
CA THR A 33 -7.57 5.74 -5.03
C THR A 33 -7.13 7.19 -5.21
N THR A 34 -5.91 7.41 -5.70
CA THR A 34 -5.43 8.73 -6.13
C THR A 34 -6.23 9.23 -7.33
N GLY A 35 -6.42 8.39 -8.36
CA GLY A 35 -7.21 8.75 -9.53
C GLY A 35 -8.67 9.10 -9.21
N ILE A 36 -9.31 8.31 -8.36
CA ILE A 36 -10.68 8.59 -7.88
C ILE A 36 -10.71 9.89 -7.06
N GLY A 37 -9.74 10.08 -6.16
CA GLY A 37 -9.63 11.32 -5.40
C GLY A 37 -9.51 12.55 -6.31
N LEU A 38 -8.69 12.48 -7.35
CA LEU A 38 -8.51 13.57 -8.32
C LEU A 38 -9.81 13.88 -9.07
N ALA A 39 -10.55 12.85 -9.48
CA ALA A 39 -11.86 13.02 -10.10
C ALA A 39 -12.86 13.70 -9.14
N LEU A 40 -12.89 13.29 -7.87
CA LEU A 40 -13.73 13.92 -6.84
C LEU A 40 -13.34 15.37 -6.60
N ARG A 41 -12.05 15.69 -6.52
CA ARG A 41 -11.55 17.07 -6.45
C ARG A 41 -12.08 17.92 -7.60
N TYR A 42 -12.02 17.40 -8.81
CA TYR A 42 -12.48 18.12 -10.00
C TYR A 42 -14.00 18.34 -9.96
N LEU A 43 -14.76 17.36 -9.45
CA LEU A 43 -16.22 17.46 -9.30
C LEU A 43 -16.62 18.58 -8.32
N VAL A 44 -15.87 18.75 -7.23
CA VAL A 44 -16.15 19.77 -6.20
C VAL A 44 -15.41 21.09 -6.42
N ARG A 45 -14.76 21.30 -7.58
CA ARG A 45 -13.95 22.51 -7.84
C ARG A 45 -14.71 23.83 -7.66
N GLY A 46 -16.03 23.81 -7.82
CA GLY A 46 -16.90 24.97 -7.61
C GLY A 46 -17.07 25.40 -6.15
N LEU A 47 -16.63 24.57 -5.19
CA LEU A 47 -16.73 24.84 -3.75
C LEU A 47 -15.46 25.46 -3.14
N GLY A 48 -14.45 25.72 -3.98
CA GLY A 48 -13.16 26.30 -3.57
C GLY A 48 -12.05 25.24 -3.41
N ASP A 49 -10.82 25.68 -3.62
CA ASP A 49 -9.65 24.78 -3.69
C ASP A 49 -9.44 24.00 -2.40
N ASN A 50 -9.58 24.65 -1.23
CA ASN A 50 -9.42 24.00 0.07
C ASN A 50 -10.40 22.85 0.27
N VAL A 51 -11.65 23.02 -0.17
CA VAL A 51 -12.66 21.96 -0.11
C VAL A 51 -12.26 20.82 -1.06
N GLY A 52 -11.82 21.14 -2.27
CA GLY A 52 -11.35 20.15 -3.23
C GLY A 52 -10.17 19.31 -2.72
N TYR A 53 -9.17 19.95 -2.10
CA TYR A 53 -8.03 19.25 -1.51
C TYR A 53 -8.44 18.39 -0.31
N THR A 54 -9.37 18.88 0.51
CA THR A 54 -9.89 18.11 1.66
C THR A 54 -10.65 16.88 1.19
N VAL A 55 -11.55 17.03 0.21
CA VAL A 55 -12.32 15.92 -0.38
C VAL A 55 -11.39 14.91 -1.03
N TYR A 56 -10.42 15.36 -1.83
CA TYR A 56 -9.36 14.52 -2.39
C TYR A 56 -8.71 13.66 -1.31
N TYR A 57 -8.17 14.31 -0.28
CA TYR A 57 -7.36 13.64 0.71
C TYR A 57 -8.18 12.65 1.56
N VAL A 58 -9.32 13.11 2.08
CA VAL A 58 -10.20 12.26 2.93
C VAL A 58 -10.73 11.08 2.13
N SER A 59 -11.21 11.31 0.90
CA SER A 59 -11.74 10.22 0.07
C SER A 59 -10.67 9.20 -0.28
N SER A 60 -9.45 9.62 -0.63
CA SER A 60 -8.35 8.69 -0.92
C SER A 60 -7.96 7.85 0.30
N VAL A 61 -7.89 8.44 1.49
CA VAL A 61 -7.61 7.71 2.75
C VAL A 61 -8.72 6.69 3.04
N VAL A 62 -9.98 7.12 2.96
CA VAL A 62 -11.15 6.24 3.23
C VAL A 62 -11.21 5.11 2.22
N LEU A 63 -11.13 5.41 0.92
CA LEU A 63 -11.21 4.42 -0.15
C LEU A 63 -10.08 3.40 -0.07
N PHE A 64 -8.85 3.84 0.24
CA PHE A 64 -7.72 2.94 0.40
C PHE A 64 -7.97 1.94 1.53
N TYR A 65 -8.40 2.44 2.69
CA TYR A 65 -8.68 1.60 3.84
C TYR A 65 -9.80 0.61 3.55
N LEU A 66 -10.91 1.08 2.97
CA LEU A 66 -12.04 0.23 2.60
C LEU A 66 -11.64 -0.84 1.60
N TRP A 67 -10.78 -0.52 0.62
CA TRP A 67 -10.31 -1.49 -0.36
C TRP A 67 -9.44 -2.56 0.30
N LYS A 68 -8.47 -2.17 1.14
CA LYS A 68 -7.64 -3.11 1.89
C LYS A 68 -8.48 -4.00 2.81
N TRP A 69 -9.46 -3.42 3.49
CA TRP A 69 -10.40 -4.17 4.32
C TRP A 69 -11.30 -5.11 3.49
N ALA A 70 -11.75 -4.69 2.31
CA ALA A 70 -12.61 -5.49 1.44
C ALA A 70 -11.89 -6.72 0.84
N ILE A 71 -10.60 -6.57 0.50
CA ILE A 71 -9.73 -7.66 0.05
C ILE A 71 -9.39 -8.62 1.18
N SER A 72 -9.36 -8.14 2.43
CA SER A 72 -9.04 -8.99 3.55
C SER A 72 -10.10 -10.07 3.77
N GLU A 73 -9.63 -11.32 3.91
CA GLU A 73 -10.47 -12.48 4.17
C GLU A 73 -11.02 -12.52 5.61
N ASN A 74 -10.37 -11.83 6.56
CA ASN A 74 -10.77 -11.81 7.97
C ASN A 74 -11.44 -10.49 8.34
N LYS A 75 -12.68 -10.32 7.90
CA LYS A 75 -13.52 -9.16 8.22
C LYS A 75 -14.04 -9.25 9.65
N ASP A 76 -13.17 -8.97 10.62
CA ASP A 76 -13.62 -8.73 11.98
C ASP A 76 -14.08 -7.28 12.13
N ASN A 77 -15.40 -7.10 12.15
CA ASN A 77 -16.05 -5.81 12.31
C ASN A 77 -15.69 -5.12 13.63
N SER A 78 -15.33 -5.88 14.68
CA SER A 78 -14.95 -5.30 15.99
C SER A 78 -13.62 -4.55 15.94
N THR A 79 -12.74 -4.93 15.01
CA THR A 79 -11.42 -4.30 14.82
C THR A 79 -11.41 -3.20 13.76
N PHE A 80 -12.52 -3.01 13.03
CA PHE A 80 -12.59 -2.07 11.91
C PHE A 80 -12.29 -0.63 12.33
N LEU A 81 -12.98 -0.11 13.35
CA LEU A 81 -12.85 1.29 13.74
C LEU A 81 -11.48 1.60 14.40
N PRO A 82 -10.96 0.79 15.34
CA PRO A 82 -9.63 1.01 15.89
C PRO A 82 -8.53 0.97 14.82
N ARG A 83 -8.61 0.06 13.85
CA ARG A 83 -7.64 -0.02 12.74
C ARG A 83 -7.77 1.16 11.78
N PHE A 84 -8.99 1.60 11.48
CA PHE A 84 -9.21 2.80 10.68
C PHE A 84 -8.59 4.04 11.33
N LEU A 85 -8.77 4.22 12.64
CA LEU A 85 -8.17 5.33 13.38
C LEU A 85 -6.64 5.27 13.37
N LYS A 86 -6.04 4.08 13.52
CA LYS A 86 -4.59 3.90 13.36
C LYS A 86 -4.12 4.27 11.95
N TYR A 87 -4.87 3.89 10.93
CA TYR A 87 -4.56 4.25 9.54
C TYR A 87 -4.64 5.76 9.29
N CYS A 88 -5.66 6.43 9.82
CA CYS A 88 -5.78 7.88 9.77
C CYS A 88 -4.61 8.57 10.50
N ALA A 89 -4.26 8.12 11.70
CA ALA A 89 -3.13 8.65 12.46
C ALA A 89 -1.81 8.48 11.69
N LEU A 90 -1.59 7.32 11.07
CA LEU A 90 -0.43 7.08 10.23
C LEU A 90 -0.37 8.05 9.04
N ASN A 91 -1.49 8.30 8.36
CA ASN A 91 -1.54 9.23 7.25
C ASN A 91 -1.19 10.66 7.67
N VAL A 92 -1.65 11.10 8.85
CA VAL A 92 -1.26 12.39 9.44
C VAL A 92 0.25 12.44 9.70
N VAL A 93 0.82 11.40 10.31
CA VAL A 93 2.28 11.30 10.54
C VAL A 93 3.06 11.36 9.22
N SER A 94 2.61 10.63 8.20
CA SER A 94 3.23 10.62 6.88
C SER A 94 3.21 12.01 6.23
N VAL A 95 2.10 12.75 6.33
CA VAL A 95 2.02 14.13 5.82
C VAL A 95 2.95 15.08 6.57
N ILE A 96 3.01 14.98 7.90
CA ILE A 96 3.93 15.80 8.71
C ILE A 96 5.38 15.49 8.33
N ALA A 97 5.75 14.22 8.25
CA ALA A 97 7.10 13.80 7.86
C ALA A 97 7.46 14.24 6.43
N GLY A 98 6.51 14.17 5.49
CA GLY A 98 6.68 14.67 4.12
C GLY A 98 6.94 16.17 4.07
N ASN A 99 6.16 16.96 4.81
CA ASN A 99 6.34 18.42 4.88
C ASN A 99 7.66 18.82 5.56
N LEU A 100 8.08 18.08 6.59
CA LEU A 100 9.38 18.28 7.22
C LEU A 100 10.53 17.99 6.24
N LEU A 101 10.46 16.87 5.52
CA LEU A 101 11.44 16.54 4.50
C LEU A 101 11.46 17.59 3.37
N LEU A 102 10.29 18.02 2.89
CA LEU A 102 10.19 19.07 1.86
C LEU A 102 10.88 20.36 2.33
N SER A 103 10.59 20.80 3.55
CA SER A 103 11.18 22.00 4.13
C SER A 103 12.70 21.89 4.25
N LEU A 104 13.21 20.71 4.64
CA LEU A 104 14.65 20.44 4.71
C LEU A 104 15.30 20.51 3.32
N LEU A 105 14.72 19.85 2.32
CA LEU A 105 15.24 19.86 0.95
C LEU A 105 15.25 21.28 0.36
N LEU A 106 14.18 22.05 0.57
CA LEU A 106 14.12 23.45 0.12
C LEU A 106 15.16 24.31 0.85
N SER A 107 15.41 24.08 2.14
CA SER A 107 16.44 24.79 2.90
C SER A 107 17.86 24.49 2.40
N TRP A 108 18.08 23.34 1.77
CA TRP A 108 19.33 22.97 1.10
C TRP A 108 19.45 23.53 -0.33
N GLY A 109 18.50 24.35 -0.77
CA GLY A 109 18.51 24.98 -2.08
C GLY A 109 18.11 24.04 -3.22
N LEU A 110 17.46 22.92 -2.91
CA LEU A 110 16.94 22.04 -3.97
C LEU A 110 15.81 22.74 -4.74
N HIS A 111 15.73 22.48 -6.04
CA HIS A 111 14.63 22.97 -6.87
C HIS A 111 13.29 22.46 -6.33
N PRO A 112 12.24 23.30 -6.21
CA PRO A 112 10.98 22.91 -5.59
C PRO A 112 10.33 21.66 -6.18
N GLU A 113 10.38 21.51 -7.51
CA GLU A 113 9.84 20.33 -8.17
C GLU A 113 10.62 19.06 -7.80
N LEU A 114 11.95 19.13 -7.77
CA LEU A 114 12.79 17.99 -7.42
C LEU A 114 12.58 17.59 -5.95
N ALA A 115 12.48 18.58 -5.06
CA ALA A 115 12.17 18.35 -3.65
C ALA A 115 10.80 17.67 -3.48
N PHE A 116 9.79 18.12 -4.21
CA PHE A 116 8.47 17.50 -4.23
C PHE A 116 8.53 16.04 -4.71
N TRP A 117 9.19 15.79 -5.85
CA TRP A 117 9.36 14.45 -6.39
C TRP A 117 10.09 13.48 -5.44
N LEU A 118 11.00 13.98 -4.62
CA LEU A 118 11.69 13.18 -3.59
C LEU A 118 10.82 12.92 -2.35
N THR A 119 9.93 13.84 -2.00
CA THR A 119 9.02 13.67 -0.85
C THR A 119 7.89 12.68 -1.10
N CYS A 120 7.43 12.54 -2.34
CA CYS A 120 6.40 11.57 -2.73
C CYS A 120 6.77 10.09 -2.42
N PRO A 121 7.91 9.53 -2.88
CA PRO A 121 8.29 8.16 -2.56
C PRO A 121 8.59 7.98 -1.07
N PHE A 122 9.08 9.01 -0.40
CA PHE A 122 9.33 8.97 1.05
C PHE A 122 8.04 8.85 1.85
N THR A 123 7.04 9.68 1.55
CA THR A 123 5.72 9.60 2.20
C THR A 123 4.99 8.31 1.87
N PHE A 124 5.13 7.80 0.64
CA PHE A 124 4.66 6.46 0.26
C PHE A 124 5.33 5.38 1.12
N LEU A 125 6.66 5.44 1.29
CA LEU A 125 7.41 4.46 2.06
C LEU A 125 6.99 4.45 3.53
N ILE A 126 6.79 5.61 4.15
CA ILE A 126 6.30 5.71 5.54
C ILE A 126 4.89 5.10 5.64
N ASN A 127 3.99 5.44 4.72
CA ASN A 127 2.64 4.87 4.73
C ASN A 127 2.64 3.36 4.51
N TYR A 128 3.50 2.86 3.61
CA TYR A 128 3.64 1.43 3.37
C TYR A 128 4.19 0.70 4.61
N LEU A 129 5.32 1.15 5.15
CA LEU A 129 5.96 0.52 6.31
C LEU A 129 5.10 0.63 7.57
N GLY A 130 4.55 1.81 7.85
CA GLY A 130 3.66 2.00 8.99
C GLY A 130 2.36 1.23 8.83
N GLY A 131 1.82 1.17 7.60
CA GLY A 131 0.63 0.41 7.29
C GLY A 131 0.86 -1.07 7.59
N ARG A 132 1.96 -1.61 7.08
CA ARG A 132 2.38 -3.00 7.29
C ARG A 132 2.66 -3.32 8.76
N LEU A 133 3.47 -2.51 9.45
CA LEU A 133 3.96 -2.83 10.78
C LEU A 133 2.97 -2.53 11.91
N VAL A 134 2.06 -1.57 11.71
CA VAL A 134 1.20 -1.04 12.77
C VAL A 134 -0.29 -1.27 12.50
N VAL A 135 -0.74 -1.11 11.26
CA VAL A 135 -2.17 -1.08 10.92
C VAL A 135 -2.68 -2.44 10.45
N PHE A 136 -1.92 -3.10 9.58
CA PHE A 136 -2.33 -4.29 8.83
C PHE A 136 -1.47 -5.53 9.13
N LYS A 137 -0.60 -5.48 10.15
CA LYS A 137 0.30 -6.56 10.54
C LYS A 137 -0.41 -7.93 10.60
N ASP A 138 -1.54 -7.98 11.29
CA ASP A 138 -2.31 -9.21 11.47
C ASP A 138 -2.91 -9.75 10.15
N PHE A 139 -3.17 -8.88 9.16
CA PHE A 139 -3.70 -9.30 7.86
C PHE A 139 -2.62 -9.89 6.95
N ASP A 140 -1.43 -9.27 6.95
CA ASP A 140 -0.33 -9.70 6.10
C ASP A 140 0.30 -11.00 6.62
N ASP A 141 0.43 -11.16 7.94
CA ASP A 141 0.99 -12.37 8.57
C ASP A 141 0.09 -13.60 8.34
N GLN A 142 -1.25 -13.44 8.39
CA GLN A 142 -2.20 -14.53 8.12
C GLN A 142 -2.35 -14.85 6.63
N SER A 143 -2.27 -13.84 5.76
CA SER A 143 -2.24 -14.06 4.30
C SER A 143 -0.99 -14.82 3.89
N ALA A 144 0.16 -14.55 4.53
CA ALA A 144 1.40 -15.28 4.30
C ALA A 144 1.29 -16.76 4.77
N ALA A 145 0.73 -16.99 5.95
CA ALA A 145 0.52 -18.35 6.48
C ALA A 145 -0.38 -19.22 5.58
N LYS A 146 -1.50 -18.67 5.09
CA LYS A 146 -2.39 -19.40 4.17
C LYS A 146 -1.75 -19.70 2.80
N ASN A 147 -0.91 -18.80 2.28
CA ASN A 147 -0.22 -19.05 1.01
C ASN A 147 0.86 -20.14 1.14
N GLN A 148 1.42 -20.35 2.34
CA GLN A 148 2.34 -21.46 2.61
C GLN A 148 1.61 -22.80 2.74
N GLU A 149 0.43 -22.85 3.38
CA GLU A 149 -0.40 -24.07 3.42
C GLU A 149 -0.93 -24.50 2.05
N GLN A 150 -1.14 -23.56 1.12
CA GLN A 150 -1.63 -23.84 -0.23
C GLN A 150 -0.53 -24.18 -1.25
N ASN A 151 0.75 -24.17 -0.86
CA ASN A 151 1.86 -24.54 -1.74
C ASN A 151 2.99 -25.28 -0.99
N PRO A 152 2.76 -26.55 -0.58
CA PRO A 152 3.74 -27.34 0.19
C PRO A 152 4.96 -27.82 -0.63
N GLU A 153 5.01 -27.57 -1.95
CA GLU A 153 6.12 -28.04 -2.80
C GLU A 153 7.18 -26.95 -2.98
N GLY A 154 8.16 -26.95 -2.09
CA GLY A 154 9.34 -26.10 -2.23
C GLY A 154 10.53 -26.47 -1.35
N ASP A 155 10.48 -27.59 -0.63
CA ASP A 155 11.61 -28.05 0.18
C ASP A 155 11.76 -29.58 0.08
N GLN A 156 12.21 -30.05 -1.08
CA GLN A 156 12.88 -31.33 -1.19
C GLN A 156 14.38 -31.07 -1.35
N SER A 157 15.04 -30.89 -0.19
CA SER A 157 16.29 -31.56 0.18
C SER A 157 17.19 -31.98 -1.00
N ASP A 158 18.09 -31.08 -1.40
CA ASP A 158 19.35 -31.45 -2.03
C ASP A 158 20.25 -32.09 -0.96
N GLY A 159 20.22 -33.41 -0.87
CA GLY A 159 20.83 -34.12 0.24
C GLY A 159 20.87 -35.63 0.06
N GLY A 160 21.89 -36.10 -0.66
CA GLY A 160 22.51 -37.40 -0.40
C GLY A 160 22.12 -38.54 -1.34
N LYS A 161 22.93 -38.74 -2.38
CA LYS A 161 23.29 -40.08 -2.87
C LYS A 161 24.75 -40.09 -3.35
N GLU A 162 25.68 -40.21 -2.40
CA GLU A 162 26.93 -40.92 -2.62
C GLU A 162 26.88 -42.20 -1.78
N GLN A 163 26.69 -43.35 -2.45
CA GLN A 163 27.12 -44.65 -1.93
C GLN A 163 27.75 -45.40 -3.11
N SER A 164 29.09 -45.47 -3.06
CA SER A 164 29.88 -46.56 -3.64
C SER A 164 29.75 -47.82 -2.79
#